data_AF-A0A959LMA2-F1
#
_entry.id   AF-A0A959LMA2-F1
#
_cell.length_a   1.000
_cell.length_b   1.000
_cell.length_c   1.000
_cell.angle_alpha   90.00
_cell.angle_beta   90.00
_cell.angle_gamma   90.00
#
_symmetry.space_group_name_H-M   'P 1'
#
loop_
_entity.id
_entity.type
_entity.pdbx_description
1 polymer ?
#
loop_
_entity_poly.entity_id
_entity_poly.type
_entity_poly.pdbx_seq_one_letter_code
_entity_poly.pdbx_strand_id
1 'polypeptide(L)' 'KIALVFGNEVSGVNEDVMRLADACIEIPQWGSKHSLNISVSLGVVLWELVRNKK' A
#
# COMPACT_ATOMS: atom_id res chain seq x y z
N LYS A 1 13.05 -8.27 8.56
CA LYS A 1 11.66 -7.99 9.03
C LYS A 1 11.09 -6.91 8.11
N ILE A 2 9.79 -6.93 7.81
CA ILE A 2 9.15 -5.97 6.89
C ILE A 2 8.08 -5.21 7.69
N ALA A 3 8.03 -3.89 7.52
CA ALA A 3 6.92 -3.05 8.00
C ALA A 3 6.19 -2.49 6.77
N LEU A 4 4.88 -2.63 6.75
CA LEU A 4 4.04 -2.03 5.72
C LEU A 4 3.38 -0.78 6.30
N VAL A 5 3.50 0.33 5.60
CA VAL A 5 2.90 1.61 6.00
C VAL A 5 1.79 1.94 5.01
N PHE A 6 0.59 2.16 5.53
CA PHE A 6 -0.56 2.58 4.75
C PHE A 6 -0.99 3.98 5.21
N GLY A 7 -1.28 4.82 4.24
CA GLY A 7 -1.73 6.19 4.48
C GLY A 7 -3.22 6.28 4.70
N ASN A 8 -3.68 7.47 5.08
CA ASN A 8 -5.10 7.79 5.07
C ASN A 8 -5.64 7.81 3.62
N GLU A 9 -6.91 7.44 3.42
CA GLU A 9 -7.53 7.37 2.09
C GLU A 9 -7.59 8.72 1.35
N VAL A 10 -7.55 9.83 2.09
CA VAL A 10 -7.64 11.19 1.56
C VAL A 10 -6.26 11.86 1.57
N SER A 11 -5.55 11.80 2.70
CA SER A 11 -4.30 12.55 2.89
C SER A 11 -3.03 11.73 2.68
N GLY A 12 -3.13 10.43 2.44
CA GLY A 12 -1.97 9.56 2.20
C GLY A 12 -1.09 9.35 3.43
N VAL A 13 0.16 8.98 3.20
CA VAL A 13 1.18 8.78 4.26
C VAL A 13 1.88 10.12 4.50
N ASN A 14 2.20 10.41 5.76
CA ASN A 14 2.95 11.60 6.13
C ASN A 14 4.34 11.60 5.46
N GLU A 15 4.78 12.75 4.93
CA GLU A 15 6.09 12.89 4.27
C GLU A 15 7.27 12.42 5.13
N ASP A 16 7.24 12.69 6.43
CA ASP A 16 8.33 12.29 7.33
C ASP A 16 8.44 10.76 7.41
N VAL A 17 7.31 10.04 7.30
CA VAL A 17 7.30 8.58 7.24
C VAL A 17 7.73 8.09 5.86
N MET A 18 7.33 8.77 4.79
CA MET A 18 7.77 8.45 3.42
C MET A 18 9.28 8.57 3.25
N ARG A 19 9.92 9.56 3.89
CA ARG A 19 11.38 9.74 3.88
C ARG A 19 12.15 8.61 4.57
N LEU A 20 11.49 7.85 5.45
CA LEU A 20 12.06 6.70 6.13
C LEU A 20 11.81 5.38 5.39
N ALA A 21 11.00 5.38 4.34
CA ALA A 21 10.64 4.17 3.61
C ALA A 21 11.78 3.72 2.69
N ASP A 22 12.16 2.44 2.79
CA ASP A 22 13.16 1.84 1.90
C ASP A 22 12.66 1.70 0.44
N ALA A 23 11.34 1.53 0.28
CA ALA A 23 10.69 1.38 -1.01
C ALA A 23 9.23 1.82 -0.95
N CYS A 24 8.67 2.17 -2.11
CA CYS A 24 7.26 2.46 -2.30
C CYS A 24 6.66 1.44 -3.28
N ILE A 25 5.42 1.00 -3.02
CA ILE A 25 4.67 0.12 -3.90
C ILE A 25 3.31 0.76 -4.20
N GLU A 26 2.82 0.57 -5.42
CA GLU A 26 1.52 1.04 -5.85
C GLU A 26 0.65 -0.14 -6.31
N ILE A 27 -0.67 -0.04 -6.07
CA ILE A 27 -1.64 -0.96 -6.66
C ILE A 27 -2.14 -0.28 -7.94
N PRO A 28 -1.92 -0.87 -9.12
CA PRO A 28 -2.47 -0.32 -10.36
C PRO A 28 -3.99 -0.25 -10.27
N GLN A 29 -4.55 0.91 -10.57
CA GLN A 29 -5.99 1.17 -10.54
C GLN A 29 -6.47 1.47 -11.97
N TRP A 30 -7.60 0.88 -12.35
CA TRP A 30 -8.30 1.16 -13.60
C TRP A 30 -9.73 1.62 -13.29
N GLY A 31 -10.25 2.51 -14.14
CA GLY A 31 -11.59 3.10 -13.97
C GLY A 31 -11.56 4.49 -13.33
N SER A 32 -12.69 4.92 -12.78
CA SER A 32 -12.88 6.29 -12.28
C SER A 32 -12.62 6.47 -10.78
N LYS A 33 -12.24 5.40 -10.06
CA LYS A 33 -11.91 5.48 -8.64
C LYS A 33 -10.45 5.90 -8.48
N HIS A 34 -10.22 6.91 -7.65
CA HIS A 34 -8.90 7.49 -7.39
C HIS A 34 -8.13 6.74 -6.28
N SER A 35 -8.83 5.98 -5.45
CA SER A 35 -8.23 5.18 -4.39
C SER A 35 -9.07 3.94 -4.09
N LEU A 36 -8.40 2.94 -3.52
CA LEU A 36 -9.02 1.77 -2.92
C LEU A 36 -9.18 2.00 -1.42
N ASN A 37 -10.17 1.34 -0.82
CA ASN A 37 -10.30 1.31 0.63
C ASN A 37 -9.03 0.71 1.28
N ILE A 38 -8.63 1.22 2.46
CA ILE A 38 -7.40 0.75 3.13
C ILE A 38 -7.43 -0.76 3.39
N SER A 39 -8.58 -1.31 3.81
CA SER A 39 -8.67 -2.75 4.10
C SER A 39 -8.46 -3.61 2.86
N VAL A 40 -8.98 -3.16 1.71
CA VAL A 40 -8.80 -3.81 0.41
C VAL A 40 -7.34 -3.72 -0.04
N SER A 41 -6.75 -2.54 0.08
CA SER A 41 -5.34 -2.29 -0.28
C SER A 41 -4.40 -3.19 0.53
N LEU A 42 -4.63 -3.29 1.84
CA LEU A 42 -3.88 -4.19 2.71
C LEU A 42 -4.02 -5.66 2.27
N GLY A 43 -5.24 -6.10 1.96
CA GLY A 43 -5.49 -7.46 1.49
C GLY A 43 -4.71 -7.81 0.22
N VAL A 44 -4.71 -6.92 -0.77
CA VAL A 44 -3.96 -7.10 -2.04
C VAL A 44 -2.47 -7.19 -1.78
N VAL A 45 -1.91 -6.26 -0.99
CA VAL A 45 -0.47 -6.24 -0.70
C VAL A 45 -0.04 -7.48 0.09
N LEU A 46 -0.81 -7.88 1.11
CA LEU A 46 -0.49 -9.07 1.89
C LEU A 46 -0.55 -10.34 1.04
N TRP A 47 -1.56 -10.46 0.17
CA TRP A 47 -1.66 -11.58 -0.76
C TRP A 47 -0.45 -11.67 -1.67
N GLU A 48 -0.02 -10.55 -2.26
CA GLU A 48 1.15 -10.51 -3.14
C GLU A 48 2.44 -10.92 -2.41
N LEU A 49 2.64 -10.44 -1.17
CA LEU A 49 3.80 -10.79 -0.35
C LEU A 49 3.91 -12.28 -0.01
N VAL A 50 2.79 -13.01 -0.02
CA VAL A 50 2.77 -14.46 0.24
C VAL A 50 2.57 -15.31 -1.00
N ARG A 51 2.18 -14.72 -2.14
CA ARG A 51 1.85 -15.41 -3.40
C ARG A 51 2.93 -16.38 -3.85
N ASN A 52 4.18 -15.96 -3.76
CA ASN A 52 5.35 -16.74 -4.19
C ASN A 52 6.07 -17.43 -3.03
N LYS A 53 5.51 -17.45 -1.81
CA LYS A 53 6.08 -18.19 -0.67
C LYS A 53 5.71 -19.68 -0.68
N LYS A 54 5.61 -20.26 -1.88
CA LYS A 54 5.56 -21.71 -2.11
C LYS A 54 6.91 -22.17 -2.61
#